data_AF-A0A350LSY4-F1
#
_entry.id   AF-A0A350LSY4-F1
#
_cell.length_a   1.000
_cell.length_b   1.000
_cell.length_c   1.000
_cell.angle_alpha   90.00
_cell.angle_beta   90.00
_cell.angle_gamma   90.00
#
_symmetry.space_group_name_H-M   'P 1'
#
loop_
_entity.id
_entity.type
_entity.pdbx_description
1 polymer ?
#
loop_
_entity_poly.entity_id
_entity_poly.type
_entity_poly.pdbx_seq_one_letter_code
_entity_poly.pdbx_strand_id
1 'polypeptide(L)' 'MSPDEWQAHVTTKAALAMGRWLEARGRLDRPIASLTRRDLECMASNAISRFIVLASERRTAAPDEEERNALDLLLMG' A
#
# COMPACT_ATOMS: atom_id res chain seq x y z
N MET A 1 -7.87 -0.98 15.95
CA MET A 1 -8.42 -1.30 14.61
C MET A 1 -8.26 -2.79 14.43
N SER A 2 -9.33 -3.52 14.15
CA SER A 2 -9.28 -4.98 13.95
C SER A 2 -8.41 -5.33 12.72
N PRO A 3 -7.97 -6.60 12.56
CA PRO A 3 -7.25 -7.04 11.36
C PRO A 3 -8.01 -6.73 10.06
N ASP A 4 -9.33 -6.97 10.04
CA ASP A 4 -10.18 -6.73 8.87
C ASP A 4 -10.30 -5.22 8.55
N GLU A 5 -10.51 -4.39 9.57
CA GLU A 5 -10.56 -2.93 9.42
C GLU A 5 -9.21 -2.39 8.89
N TRP A 6 -8.10 -2.97 9.34
CA TRP A 6 -6.78 -2.59 8.86
C TRP A 6 -6.57 -2.98 7.41
N GLN A 7 -6.93 -4.21 7.04
CA GLN A 7 -6.85 -4.70 5.68
C GLN A 7 -7.66 -3.81 4.73
N ALA A 8 -8.88 -3.43 5.11
CA ALA A 8 -9.70 -2.48 4.37
C ALA A 8 -9.05 -1.09 4.27
N HIS A 9 -8.46 -0.59 5.37
CA HIS A 9 -7.75 0.68 5.40
C HIS A 9 -6.55 0.69 4.44
N VAL A 10 -5.65 -0.30 4.54
CA VAL A 10 -4.45 -0.34 3.70
C VAL A 10 -4.79 -0.57 2.23
N THR A 11 -5.83 -1.37 1.93
CA THR A 11 -6.33 -1.58 0.57
C THR A 11 -6.82 -0.27 -0.04
N THR A 12 -7.58 0.52 0.73
CA THR A 12 -8.05 1.84 0.31
C THR A 12 -6.86 2.78 0.04
N LYS A 13 -5.86 2.79 0.92
CA LYS A 13 -4.67 3.64 0.74
C LYS A 13 -3.82 3.24 -0.46
N ALA A 14 -3.70 1.93 -0.73
CA ALA A 14 -3.03 1.41 -1.91
C ALA A 14 -3.76 1.84 -3.19
N ALA A 15 -5.09 1.66 -3.27
CA ALA A 15 -5.89 2.08 -4.42
C ALA A 15 -5.74 3.59 -4.70
N LEU A 16 -5.75 4.43 -3.66
CA LEU A 16 -5.50 5.87 -3.80
C LEU A 16 -4.09 6.20 -4.29
N ALA A 17 -3.07 5.45 -3.86
CA ALA A 17 -1.71 5.62 -4.33
C ALA A 17 -1.59 5.28 -5.83
N MET A 18 -2.24 4.18 -6.26
CA MET A 18 -2.31 3.78 -7.66
C MET A 18 -3.04 4.84 -8.52
N GLY A 19 -4.17 5.37 -8.06
CA GLY A 19 -4.89 6.45 -8.74
C GLY A 19 -4.04 7.71 -8.94
N ARG A 20 -3.35 8.17 -7.89
CA ARG A 20 -2.42 9.31 -7.97
C ARG A 20 -1.27 9.06 -8.95
N TRP A 21 -0.76 7.84 -9.01
CA TRP A 21 0.27 7.46 -9.98
C TRP A 21 -0.24 7.58 -11.42
N LEU A 22 -1.48 7.15 -11.69
CA LEU A 22 -2.12 7.29 -13.00
C LEU A 22 -2.38 8.75 -13.39
N GLU A 23 -2.86 9.56 -12.44
CA GLU A 23 -3.08 11.00 -12.60
C GLU A 23 -1.79 11.73 -13.00
N ALA A 24 -0.72 11.52 -12.23
CA ALA A 24 0.57 12.18 -12.46
C ALA A 24 1.19 11.86 -13.83
N ARG A 25 0.77 10.75 -14.46
CA ARG A 25 1.26 10.30 -15.77
C ARG A 25 0.30 10.68 -16.92
N GLY A 26 -0.81 11.35 -16.62
CA GLY A 26 -1.85 11.66 -17.60
C GLY A 26 -2.42 10.40 -18.23
N ARG A 27 -2.75 9.39 -17.41
CA ARG A 27 -3.21 8.06 -17.85
C ARG A 27 -4.63 7.68 -17.44
N LEU A 28 -5.35 8.58 -16.78
CA LEU A 28 -6.76 8.35 -16.43
C LEU A 28 -7.68 8.31 -17.66
N ASP A 29 -7.25 8.89 -18.78
CA ASP A 29 -7.95 8.94 -20.06
C ASP A 29 -7.78 7.66 -20.90
N ARG A 30 -6.91 6.73 -20.48
CA ARG A 30 -6.58 5.51 -21.23
C ARG A 30 -7.08 4.25 -20.52
N PRO A 31 -7.45 3.20 -21.26
CA PRO A 31 -7.84 1.93 -20.64
C PRO A 31 -6.71 1.36 -19.77
N ILE A 32 -7.03 0.79 -18.62
CA ILE A 32 -6.05 0.09 -17.75
C ILE A 32 -5.33 -1.03 -18.52
N ALA A 33 -6.01 -1.68 -19.47
CA ALA A 33 -5.42 -2.69 -20.34
C ALA A 33 -4.27 -2.16 -21.25
N SER A 34 -4.11 -0.85 -21.39
CA SER A 34 -3.01 -0.22 -22.13
C SER A 34 -1.72 -0.05 -21.31
N LEU A 35 -1.75 -0.36 -20.01
CA LEU A 35 -0.57 -0.31 -19.15
C LEU A 35 0.41 -1.42 -19.55
N THR A 36 1.68 -1.05 -19.72
CA THR A 36 2.75 -2.03 -19.95
C THR A 36 3.10 -2.75 -18.65
N ARG A 37 3.83 -3.87 -18.74
CA ARG A 37 4.37 -4.55 -17.55
C ARG A 37 5.15 -3.59 -16.64
N ARG A 38 5.97 -2.71 -17.23
CA ARG A 38 6.74 -1.71 -16.49
C ARG A 38 5.85 -0.71 -15.73
N ASP A 39 4.73 -0.32 -16.33
CA ASP A 39 3.76 0.56 -15.68
C ASP A 39 3.11 -0.12 -14.47
N LEU A 40 2.74 -1.41 -14.62
CA LEU A 40 2.19 -2.23 -13.53
C LEU A 40 3.21 -2.41 -12.39
N GLU A 41 4.47 -2.70 -12.73
CA GLU A 41 5.59 -2.82 -11.76
C GLU A 41 5.79 -1.51 -10.97
N CYS A 42 5.80 -0.35 -11.66
CA CYS A 42 5.92 0.95 -10.99
C CYS A 42 4.71 1.27 -10.09
N MET A 43 3.50 0.97 -10.55
CA MET A 43 2.28 1.18 -9.79
C MET A 43 2.23 0.28 -8.54
N ALA A 44 2.63 -0.99 -8.68
CA ALA A 44 2.74 -1.93 -7.56
C ALA A 44 3.80 -1.48 -6.54
N SER A 45 4.98 -1.04 -7.02
CA SER A 45 6.04 -0.50 -6.16
C SER A 45 5.55 0.70 -5.33
N ASN A 46 4.75 1.59 -5.92
CA ASN A 46 4.17 2.73 -5.22
C ASN A 46 3.17 2.31 -4.14
N ALA A 47 2.30 1.33 -4.45
CA ALA A 47 1.33 0.78 -3.51
C ALA A 47 2.01 0.06 -2.33
N ILE A 48 3.01 -0.79 -2.59
CA ILE A 48 3.78 -1.51 -1.57
C ILE A 48 4.52 -0.53 -0.67
N SER A 49 5.16 0.49 -1.24
CA SER A 49 5.85 1.53 -0.46
C SER A 49 4.88 2.23 0.50
N ARG A 50 3.65 2.52 0.06
CA ARG A 50 2.63 3.12 0.93
C ARG A 50 2.21 2.18 2.05
N PHE A 51 2.08 0.89 1.76
CA PHE A 51 1.77 -0.14 2.75
C PHE A 51 2.86 -0.24 3.83
N ILE A 52 4.13 -0.30 3.45
CA ILE A 52 5.28 -0.36 4.38
C ILE A 52 5.27 0.83 5.34
N VAL A 53 5.02 2.04 4.82
CA VAL A 53 4.92 3.25 5.66
C VAL A 53 3.79 3.13 6.67
N LEU A 54 2.58 2.72 6.24
CA LEU A 54 1.43 2.56 7.13
C LEU A 54 1.65 1.48 8.20
N ALA A 55 2.26 0.36 7.83
CA ALA A 55 2.61 -0.70 8.77
C ALA A 55 3.67 -0.23 9.79
N SER A 56 4.65 0.56 9.35
CA SER A 56 5.67 1.16 10.22
C SER A 56 5.09 2.21 11.17
N GLU A 57 4.19 3.07 10.68
CA GLU A 57 3.42 4.04 11.48
C GLU A 57 2.60 3.31 12.56
N ARG A 58 1.88 2.24 12.17
CA ARG A 58 1.08 1.43 13.10
C ARG A 58 1.95 0.76 14.17
N ARG A 59 3.09 0.19 13.78
CA ARG A 59 4.06 -0.41 14.72
C ARG A 59 4.53 0.59 15.78
N THR A 60 4.78 1.83 15.36
CA THR A 60 5.23 2.90 16.27
C THR A 60 4.12 3.33 17.23
N ALA A 61 2.86 3.23 16.81
CA ALA A 61 1.69 3.61 17.60
C ALA A 61 1.12 2.46 18.48
N ALA A 62 1.52 1.21 18.26
CA ALA A 62 1.00 0.05 18.98
C ALA A 62 1.73 -0.18 20.33
N PRO A 63 1.02 -0.23 21.47
CA PRO A 63 1.63 -0.40 22.79
C PRO A 63 1.83 -1.85 23.24
N ASP A 64 1.24 -2.86 22.57
CA ASP A 64 1.42 -4.27 22.93
C ASP A 64 2.51 -4.99 22.10
N GLU A 65 3.12 -6.01 22.71
CA GLU A 65 4.30 -6.70 22.18
C GLU A 65 3.96 -7.69 21.06
N GLU A 66 2.78 -8.30 21.11
CA GLU A 66 2.34 -9.31 20.15
C GLU A 66 2.03 -8.68 18.78
N GLU A 67 1.34 -7.53 18.76
CA GLU A 67 1.05 -6.80 17.51
C GLU A 67 2.34 -6.23 16.89
N ARG A 68 3.26 -5.73 17.71
CA ARG A 68 4.59 -5.29 17.25
C ARG A 68 5.38 -6.41 16.58
N ASN A 69 5.42 -7.60 17.18
CA ASN A 69 6.16 -8.73 16.65
C ASN A 69 5.56 -9.23 15.31
N ALA A 70 4.23 -9.25 15.18
CA ALA A 70 3.57 -9.59 13.92
C ALA A 70 3.87 -8.57 12.80
N LEU A 71 3.87 -7.27 13.13
CA LEU A 71 4.23 -6.21 12.18
C LEU A 71 5.71 -6.26 11.81
N ASP A 72 6.60 -6.61 12.76
CA ASP A 72 8.03 -6.77 12.49
C ASP A 72 8.29 -7.92 11.50
N LEU A 73 7.64 -9.07 11.68
CA LEU A 73 7.75 -10.19 10.75
C LEU A 73 7.32 -9.79 9.33
N LEU A 74 6.19 -9.08 9.21
CA LEU A 74 5.65 -8.61 7.94
C LEU A 74 6.54 -7.55 7.27
N LEU A 75 7.24 -6.72 8.05
CA LEU A 75 8.14 -5.67 7.54
C LEU A 75 9.54 -6.20 7.18
N MET A 76 9.97 -7.33 7.74
CA MET A 76 11.27 -7.94 7.45
C MET A 76 11.28 -8.83 6.19
N GLY A 77 10.10 -9.28 5.72
CA GLY A 77 9.94 -10.05 4.48
C GLY A 77 9.98 -11.55 4.68
#